data_AF-A0A2I8VMU0-F1
#
_entry.id   AF-A0A2I8VMU0-F1
#
_cell.length_a   1.000
_cell.length_b   1.000
_cell.length_c   1.000
_cell.angle_alpha   90.00
_cell.angle_beta   90.00
_cell.angle_gamma   90.00
#
_symmetry.space_group_name_H-M   'P 1'
#
loop_
_entity.id
_entity.type
_entity.pdbx_description
1 polymer ?
#
loop_
_entity_poly.entity_id
_entity_poly.type
_entity_poly.pdbx_seq_one_letter_code
_entity_poly.pdbx_strand_id
1 'polypeptide(L)'
;MTRTTTAARRRFVDAGSAHPLVTALGVLVGWTFVTYILEGARLTLLRPEAAGDRLLYALVANVLVGTVLALWLRGRVLADAPLPESGFRQPRRTVAGVAVAFAVGTALYAVGFPPSTDPVVVANAFAQTLVVSTAEVVVCWVFVGVAVQRALRPHLGTAAATVGLVVVASLGFGLYHVAHSPPFNTPRMVALLSVIGVLTSLVFVVSRDLYATLVFHNFLAVTGVTRALVTAGELSSFTVLLPTLWLTALVTLAALVAADVVFVRRLHSSEPPAD
;
A
#
# COMPACT_ATOMS: atom_id res chain seq x y z
N MET A 1 -39.38 6.56 29.86
CA MET A 1 -39.24 7.61 28.82
C MET A 1 -37.77 7.93 28.61
N THR A 2 -37.05 7.19 27.75
CA THR A 2 -35.61 7.43 27.46
C THR A 2 -35.19 6.62 26.22
N ARG A 3 -35.84 6.84 25.07
CA ARG A 3 -35.54 6.13 23.80
C ARG A 3 -35.36 7.05 22.58
N THR A 4 -35.24 8.36 22.78
CA THR A 4 -35.26 9.34 21.68
C THR A 4 -33.92 10.00 21.36
N THR A 5 -32.85 9.76 22.12
CA THR A 5 -31.55 10.41 21.90
C THR A 5 -30.58 9.63 20.98
N THR A 6 -30.81 8.34 20.73
CA THR A 6 -29.92 7.53 19.88
C THR A 6 -30.18 7.69 18.37
N ALA A 7 -31.42 7.99 17.97
CA ALA A 7 -31.78 8.15 16.56
C ALA A 7 -31.31 9.49 15.96
N ALA A 8 -31.28 10.56 16.76
CA ALA A 8 -30.82 11.88 16.33
C ALA A 8 -29.31 11.92 16.08
N ARG A 9 -28.52 11.11 16.81
CA ARG A 9 -27.07 11.02 16.61
C ARG A 9 -26.66 10.24 15.36
N ARG A 10 -27.50 9.32 14.86
CA ARG A 10 -27.29 8.64 13.57
C ARG A 10 -27.56 9.56 12.37
N ARG A 11 -28.66 10.34 12.40
CA ARG A 11 -29.02 11.21 11.27
C ARG A 11 -28.08 12.38 11.01
N PHE A 12 -27.34 12.86 12.02
CA PHE A 12 -26.33 13.91 11.82
C PHE A 12 -25.00 13.38 11.25
N VAL A 13 -24.79 12.06 11.25
CA VAL A 13 -23.65 11.39 10.61
C VAL A 13 -23.97 10.98 9.17
N ASP A 14 -25.24 10.65 8.88
CA ASP A 14 -25.67 10.16 7.57
C ASP A 14 -25.86 11.28 6.50
N ALA A 15 -25.99 12.54 6.91
CA ALA A 15 -26.21 13.66 5.96
C ALA A 15 -24.94 14.16 5.25
N GLY A 16 -23.76 13.58 5.55
CA GLY A 16 -22.48 14.02 4.97
C GLY A 16 -21.42 12.93 4.85
N SER A 17 -21.76 11.65 4.99
CA SER A 17 -20.79 10.57 4.86
C SER A 17 -20.33 10.47 3.39
N ALA A 18 -19.13 10.95 3.11
CA ALA A 18 -18.53 10.83 1.80
C ALA A 18 -18.56 9.36 1.33
N HIS A 19 -19.03 9.13 0.10
CA HIS A 19 -19.17 7.80 -0.47
C HIS A 19 -17.80 7.08 -0.43
N PRO A 20 -17.69 5.83 0.08
CA PRO A 20 -16.39 5.20 0.34
C PRO A 20 -15.47 5.16 -0.88
N LEU A 21 -16.04 4.91 -2.07
CA LEU A 21 -15.31 4.94 -3.33
C LEU A 21 -14.78 6.34 -3.67
N VAL A 22 -15.57 7.39 -3.47
CA VAL A 22 -15.15 8.77 -3.75
C VAL A 22 -14.03 9.18 -2.81
N THR A 23 -14.14 8.84 -1.52
CA THR A 23 -13.07 9.07 -0.54
C THR A 23 -11.80 8.32 -0.91
N ALA A 24 -11.90 7.03 -1.26
CA ALA A 24 -10.74 6.23 -1.62
C ALA A 24 -10.02 6.75 -2.89
N LEU A 25 -10.78 7.11 -3.93
CA LEU A 25 -10.23 7.73 -5.13
C LEU A 25 -9.62 9.10 -4.85
N GLY A 26 -10.25 9.90 -3.98
CA GLY A 26 -9.69 11.18 -3.50
C GLY A 26 -8.35 11.00 -2.79
N VAL A 27 -8.22 9.96 -1.95
CA VAL A 27 -6.94 9.60 -1.32
C VAL A 27 -5.90 9.19 -2.36
N LEU A 28 -6.26 8.35 -3.34
CA LEU A 28 -5.33 7.96 -4.41
C LEU A 28 -4.81 9.19 -5.18
N VAL A 29 -5.70 10.09 -5.60
CA VAL A 29 -5.33 11.31 -6.32
C VAL A 29 -4.48 12.23 -5.43
N GLY A 30 -4.90 12.46 -4.19
CA GLY A 30 -4.18 13.31 -3.25
C GLY A 30 -2.78 12.79 -2.92
N TRP A 31 -2.66 11.48 -2.68
CA TRP A 31 -1.38 10.82 -2.44
C TRP A 31 -0.46 10.86 -3.67
N THR A 32 -1.02 10.66 -4.87
CA THR A 32 -0.29 10.80 -6.15
C THR A 32 0.23 12.23 -6.30
N PHE A 33 -0.59 13.23 -6.02
CA PHE A 33 -0.20 14.64 -6.10
C PHE A 33 0.90 15.03 -5.09
N VAL A 34 0.78 14.58 -3.84
CA VAL A 34 1.81 14.79 -2.81
C VAL A 34 3.11 14.11 -3.21
N THR A 35 3.04 12.90 -3.77
CA THR A 35 4.21 12.19 -4.32
C THR A 35 4.87 12.99 -5.43
N TYR A 36 4.08 13.53 -6.38
CA TYR A 36 4.62 14.35 -7.45
C TYR A 36 5.35 15.58 -6.91
N ILE A 37 4.77 16.31 -5.96
CA ILE A 37 5.39 17.52 -5.39
C ILE A 37 6.72 17.21 -4.68
N LEU A 38 6.73 16.14 -3.89
CA LEU A 38 7.86 15.82 -3.00
C LEU A 38 8.94 14.97 -3.68
N GLU A 39 8.59 14.21 -4.71
CA GLU A 39 9.48 13.29 -5.39
C GLU A 39 9.62 13.65 -6.88
N GLY A 40 8.59 13.46 -7.69
CA GLY A 40 8.70 13.56 -9.15
C GLY A 40 9.15 14.94 -9.66
N ALA A 41 8.54 16.02 -9.16
CA ALA A 41 8.87 17.39 -9.54
C ALA A 41 10.26 17.84 -9.10
N ARG A 42 10.83 17.18 -8.07
CA ARG A 42 12.16 17.47 -7.51
C ARG A 42 13.23 16.49 -7.96
N LEU A 43 12.83 15.41 -8.64
CA LEU A 43 13.68 14.28 -8.98
C LEU A 43 14.39 13.69 -7.75
N THR A 44 13.68 13.65 -6.62
CA THR A 44 14.27 13.33 -5.31
C THR A 44 14.96 11.97 -5.29
N LEU A 45 14.41 10.95 -5.98
CA LEU A 45 15.03 9.62 -6.04
C LEU A 45 16.29 9.58 -6.93
N LEU A 46 16.47 10.53 -7.84
CA LEU A 46 17.66 10.66 -8.70
C LEU A 46 18.79 11.48 -8.05
N ARG A 47 18.55 12.04 -6.86
CA ARG A 47 19.50 12.87 -6.11
C ARG A 47 19.89 12.22 -4.79
N PRO A 48 20.86 11.30 -4.76
CA PRO A 48 21.27 10.60 -3.55
C PRO A 48 21.72 11.54 -2.42
N GLU A 49 22.25 12.72 -2.76
CA GLU A 49 22.69 13.77 -1.83
C GLU A 49 21.54 14.48 -1.11
N ALA A 50 20.32 14.45 -1.67
CA ALA A 50 19.15 15.17 -1.13
C ALA A 50 18.45 14.41 0.01
N ALA A 51 19.21 14.02 1.05
CA ALA A 51 18.72 13.20 2.16
C ALA A 51 17.46 13.80 2.85
N GLY A 52 17.42 15.13 3.02
CA GLY A 52 16.28 15.83 3.60
C GLY A 52 14.99 15.68 2.77
N ASP A 53 15.07 15.85 1.45
CA ASP A 53 13.91 15.68 0.55
C ASP A 53 13.45 14.21 0.54
N ARG A 54 14.39 13.25 0.56
CA ARG A 54 14.06 11.82 0.62
C ARG A 54 13.33 11.45 1.91
N LEU A 55 13.78 11.99 3.05
CA LEU A 55 13.10 11.82 4.34
C LEU A 55 11.71 12.46 4.33
N LEU A 56 11.58 13.68 3.79
CA LEU A 56 10.30 14.36 3.70
C LEU A 56 9.31 13.59 2.82
N TYR A 57 9.74 13.13 1.64
CA TYR A 57 8.95 12.27 0.77
C TYR A 57 8.54 10.97 1.48
N ALA A 58 9.47 10.25 2.09
CA ALA A 58 9.20 9.01 2.80
C ALA A 58 8.17 9.20 3.92
N LEU A 59 8.38 10.19 4.79
CA LEU A 59 7.52 10.40 5.95
C LEU A 59 6.18 11.02 5.56
N VAL A 60 6.15 12.04 4.71
CA VAL A 60 4.90 12.75 4.40
C VAL A 60 4.08 11.99 3.36
N ALA A 61 4.65 11.70 2.20
CA ALA A 61 3.89 11.07 1.12
C ALA A 61 3.49 9.63 1.50
N ASN A 62 4.44 8.83 1.97
CA ASN A 62 4.19 7.39 2.14
C ASN A 62 3.67 7.04 3.54
N VAL A 63 4.32 7.52 4.61
CA VAL A 63 3.89 7.18 5.98
C VAL A 63 2.63 7.95 6.38
N LEU A 64 2.63 9.27 6.34
CA LEU A 64 1.51 10.07 6.82
C LEU A 64 0.29 9.99 5.88
N VAL A 65 0.47 10.27 4.59
CA VAL A 65 -0.65 10.32 3.64
C VAL A 65 -1.02 8.92 3.15
N GLY A 66 -0.06 8.19 2.58
CA GLY A 66 -0.31 6.88 1.96
C GLY A 66 -0.65 5.75 2.94
N THR A 67 -0.21 5.84 4.20
CA THR A 67 -0.44 4.78 5.19
C THR A 67 -1.42 5.23 6.28
N VAL A 68 -1.05 6.22 7.09
CA VAL A 68 -1.81 6.60 8.29
C VAL A 68 -3.16 7.24 7.94
N LEU A 69 -3.17 8.26 7.08
CA LEU A 69 -4.39 8.95 6.65
C LEU A 69 -5.30 8.00 5.87
N ALA A 70 -4.75 7.19 4.96
CA ALA A 70 -5.50 6.22 4.19
C ALA A 70 -6.19 5.17 5.09
N LEU A 71 -5.48 4.60 6.06
CA LEU A 71 -6.07 3.64 7.01
C LEU A 71 -7.07 4.30 7.97
N TRP A 72 -6.83 5.53 8.40
CA TRP A 72 -7.79 6.28 9.21
C TRP A 72 -9.09 6.52 8.46
N LEU A 73 -9.02 7.04 7.22
CA LEU A 73 -10.20 7.26 6.38
C LEU A 73 -10.91 5.95 6.06
N ARG A 74 -10.17 4.90 5.68
CA ARG A 74 -10.71 3.55 5.49
C ARG A 74 -11.47 3.07 6.72
N GLY A 75 -10.90 3.23 7.91
CA GLY A 75 -11.53 2.86 9.19
C GLY A 75 -12.86 3.57 9.44
N ARG A 76 -13.06 4.77 8.88
CA ARG A 76 -14.30 5.53 8.98
C ARG A 76 -15.33 5.14 7.92
N VAL A 77 -14.92 5.07 6.65
CA VAL A 77 -15.87 4.87 5.53
C VAL A 77 -16.11 3.41 5.17
N LEU A 78 -15.26 2.49 5.64
CA LEU A 78 -15.38 1.04 5.45
C LEU A 78 -15.41 0.30 6.80
N ALA A 79 -16.02 0.90 7.83
CA ALA A 79 -16.09 0.34 9.18
C ALA A 79 -16.85 -1.00 9.23
N ASP A 80 -17.92 -1.10 8.43
CA ASP A 80 -18.81 -2.25 8.27
C ASP A 80 -18.24 -3.34 7.34
N ALA A 81 -17.07 -3.11 6.74
CA ALA A 81 -16.45 -4.07 5.85
C ALA A 81 -15.84 -5.22 6.66
N PRO A 82 -16.14 -6.51 6.32
CA PRO A 82 -15.53 -7.64 6.99
C PRO A 82 -14.00 -7.53 6.94
N LEU A 83 -13.36 -7.62 8.10
CA LEU A 83 -11.91 -7.46 8.23
C LEU A 83 -11.12 -8.37 7.28
N PRO A 84 -11.42 -9.68 7.15
CA PRO A 84 -10.69 -10.54 6.23
C PRO A 84 -10.83 -10.08 4.78
N GLU A 85 -12.03 -9.70 4.34
CA GLU A 85 -12.22 -9.23 2.96
C GLU A 85 -11.46 -7.93 2.67
N SER A 86 -11.20 -7.14 3.71
CA SER A 86 -10.45 -5.88 3.65
C SER A 86 -8.93 -6.05 3.80
N GLY A 87 -8.42 -7.27 3.88
CA GLY A 87 -6.98 -7.54 4.03
C GLY A 87 -6.50 -7.69 5.47
N PHE A 88 -7.39 -7.76 6.47
CA PHE A 88 -7.01 -7.86 7.88
C PHE A 88 -7.42 -9.20 8.46
N ARG A 89 -6.48 -10.15 8.56
CA ARG A 89 -6.73 -11.47 9.14
C ARG A 89 -6.35 -11.56 10.61
N GLN A 90 -6.61 -12.74 11.15
CA GLN A 90 -6.14 -13.15 12.47
C GLN A 90 -4.62 -13.30 12.46
N PRO A 91 -3.91 -12.91 13.53
CA PRO A 91 -2.44 -12.89 13.57
C PRO A 91 -1.77 -14.20 13.13
N ARG A 92 -2.30 -15.36 13.53
CA ARG A 92 -1.75 -16.67 13.14
C ARG A 92 -1.76 -16.88 11.61
N ARG A 93 -2.85 -16.50 10.95
CA ARG A 93 -2.97 -16.60 9.48
C ARG A 93 -2.09 -15.56 8.79
N THR A 94 -1.94 -14.38 9.38
CA THR A 94 -1.03 -13.34 8.90
C THR A 94 0.42 -13.81 8.95
N VAL A 95 0.89 -14.39 10.05
CA VAL A 95 2.25 -14.94 10.15
C VAL A 95 2.50 -16.03 9.10
N ALA A 96 1.56 -16.97 8.94
CA ALA A 96 1.69 -18.01 7.90
C ALA A 96 1.69 -17.41 6.48
N GLY A 97 0.79 -16.45 6.22
CA GLY A 97 0.71 -15.76 4.93
C GLY A 97 1.99 -14.98 4.60
N VAL A 98 2.55 -14.27 5.58
CA VAL A 98 3.83 -13.56 5.46
C VAL A 98 4.96 -14.53 5.17
N ALA A 99 5.04 -15.67 5.85
CA ALA A 99 6.06 -16.68 5.60
C ALA A 99 5.98 -17.23 4.16
N VAL A 100 4.77 -17.55 3.69
CA VAL A 100 4.55 -18.00 2.31
C VAL A 100 4.89 -16.90 1.30
N ALA A 101 4.41 -15.68 1.52
CA ALA A 101 4.69 -14.52 0.66
C ALA A 101 6.19 -14.23 0.57
N PHE A 102 6.90 -14.33 1.70
CA PHE A 102 8.35 -14.18 1.76
C PHE A 102 9.06 -15.27 0.94
N ALA A 103 8.69 -16.53 1.12
CA ALA A 103 9.28 -17.65 0.39
C ALA A 103 9.06 -17.52 -1.12
N VAL A 104 7.82 -17.23 -1.54
CA VAL A 104 7.48 -17.03 -2.95
C VAL A 104 8.17 -15.79 -3.52
N GLY A 105 8.15 -14.66 -2.81
CA GLY A 105 8.82 -13.43 -3.22
C GLY A 105 10.32 -13.62 -3.39
N THR A 106 10.97 -14.32 -2.46
CA THR A 106 12.39 -14.68 -2.55
C THR A 106 12.66 -15.59 -3.75
N ALA A 107 11.82 -16.59 -3.99
CA ALA A 107 11.96 -17.48 -5.15
C ALA A 107 11.82 -16.72 -6.47
N LEU A 108 10.83 -15.83 -6.59
CA LEU A 108 10.65 -14.97 -7.77
C LEU A 108 11.83 -14.03 -7.97
N TYR A 109 12.36 -13.44 -6.89
CA TYR A 109 13.56 -12.61 -6.95
C TYR A 109 14.75 -13.39 -7.51
N ALA A 110 15.00 -14.60 -6.99
CA ALA A 110 16.11 -15.45 -7.41
C ALA A 110 15.97 -15.91 -8.88
N VAL A 111 14.78 -16.33 -9.30
CA VAL A 111 14.51 -16.78 -10.68
C VAL A 111 14.48 -15.61 -11.67
N GLY A 112 14.18 -14.39 -11.20
CA GLY A 112 14.11 -13.18 -12.01
C GLY A 112 15.47 -12.61 -12.48
N PHE A 113 16.56 -13.34 -12.27
CA PHE A 113 17.95 -12.91 -12.52
C PHE A 113 18.21 -11.53 -11.90
N PRO A 114 18.27 -11.47 -10.57
CA PRO A 114 18.38 -10.21 -9.89
C PRO A 114 19.74 -9.56 -10.18
N PRO A 115 19.81 -8.21 -10.21
CA PRO A 115 21.07 -7.52 -10.47
C PRO A 115 22.14 -7.74 -9.39
N SER A 116 21.74 -8.18 -8.19
CA SER A 116 22.64 -8.54 -7.10
C SER A 116 22.04 -9.65 -6.26
N THR A 117 22.90 -10.50 -5.70
CA THR A 117 22.56 -11.46 -4.65
C THR A 117 23.28 -11.15 -3.34
N ASP A 118 24.02 -10.02 -3.28
CA ASP A 118 24.65 -9.54 -2.06
C ASP A 118 23.56 -9.26 -1.00
N PRO A 119 23.61 -9.92 0.17
CA PRO A 119 22.58 -9.79 1.19
C PRO A 119 22.43 -8.35 1.71
N VAL A 120 23.50 -7.56 1.75
CA VAL A 120 23.46 -6.16 2.21
C VAL A 120 22.75 -5.28 1.18
N VAL A 121 23.07 -5.47 -0.12
CA VAL A 121 22.41 -4.75 -1.22
C VAL A 121 20.92 -5.07 -1.23
N VAL A 122 20.56 -6.36 -1.16
CA VAL A 122 19.17 -6.82 -1.13
C VAL A 122 18.44 -6.24 0.08
N ALA A 123 19.05 -6.27 1.26
CA ALA A 123 18.41 -5.79 2.48
C ALA A 123 18.22 -4.26 2.49
N ASN A 124 19.20 -3.49 2.00
CA ASN A 124 19.05 -2.04 1.83
C ASN A 124 17.98 -1.68 0.80
N ALA A 125 17.95 -2.38 -0.34
CA ALA A 125 16.92 -2.18 -1.35
C ALA A 125 15.53 -2.54 -0.80
N PHE A 126 15.42 -3.64 -0.06
CA PHE A 126 14.18 -4.07 0.61
C PHE A 126 13.70 -3.03 1.62
N ALA A 127 14.59 -2.48 2.43
CA ALA A 127 14.27 -1.41 3.38
C ALA A 127 13.80 -0.14 2.67
N GLN A 128 14.49 0.25 1.59
CA GLN A 128 14.09 1.41 0.78
C GLN A 128 12.68 1.25 0.19
N THR A 129 12.40 0.09 -0.42
CA THR A 129 11.12 -0.15 -1.08
C THR A 129 9.98 -0.34 -0.09
N LEU A 130 10.25 -0.84 1.13
CA LEU A 130 9.21 -1.13 2.11
C LEU A 130 8.34 0.10 2.43
N VAL A 131 8.95 1.28 2.44
CA VAL A 131 8.27 2.54 2.72
C VAL A 131 7.17 2.82 1.68
N VAL A 132 7.53 2.80 0.39
CA VAL A 132 6.60 3.08 -0.71
C VAL A 132 5.63 1.91 -0.90
N SER A 133 6.11 0.66 -0.82
CA SER A 133 5.28 -0.54 -0.93
C SER A 133 4.20 -0.64 0.14
N THR A 134 4.45 -0.12 1.34
CA THR A 134 3.41 -0.03 2.38
C THR A 134 2.28 0.90 1.95
N ALA A 135 2.62 2.10 1.48
CA ALA A 135 1.65 3.07 1.00
C ALA A 135 0.88 2.55 -0.22
N GLU A 136 1.58 1.94 -1.18
CA GLU A 136 0.99 1.33 -2.37
C GLU A 136 -0.05 0.27 -1.99
N VAL A 137 0.33 -0.70 -1.14
CA VAL A 137 -0.58 -1.79 -0.74
C VAL A 137 -1.79 -1.25 0.03
N VAL A 138 -1.58 -0.28 0.92
CA VAL A 138 -2.67 0.33 1.69
C VAL A 138 -3.63 1.12 0.80
N VAL A 139 -3.13 2.02 -0.05
CA VAL A 139 -3.99 2.88 -0.86
C VAL A 139 -4.66 2.07 -1.97
N CYS A 140 -3.89 1.36 -2.79
CA CYS A 140 -4.41 0.77 -4.01
C CYS A 140 -5.26 -0.48 -3.74
N TRP A 141 -4.86 -1.36 -2.82
CA TRP A 141 -5.56 -2.62 -2.58
C TRP A 141 -6.52 -2.53 -1.39
N VAL A 142 -6.01 -2.16 -0.21
CA VAL A 142 -6.81 -2.16 1.03
C VAL A 142 -7.89 -1.11 1.01
N PHE A 143 -7.63 0.08 0.44
CA PHE A 143 -8.62 1.14 0.42
C PHE A 143 -9.40 1.19 -0.90
N VAL A 144 -8.74 1.53 -2.02
CA VAL A 144 -9.39 1.69 -3.32
C VAL A 144 -9.98 0.37 -3.80
N GLY A 145 -9.18 -0.69 -3.85
CA GLY A 145 -9.60 -2.00 -4.32
C GLY A 145 -10.82 -2.55 -3.56
N VAL A 146 -10.77 -2.49 -2.22
CA VAL A 146 -11.90 -2.93 -1.37
C VAL A 146 -13.13 -2.03 -1.53
N ALA A 147 -12.96 -0.70 -1.64
CA ALA A 147 -14.07 0.22 -1.89
C ALA A 147 -14.77 -0.09 -3.22
N VAL A 148 -14.01 -0.36 -4.28
CA VAL A 148 -14.53 -0.80 -5.59
C VAL A 148 -15.26 -2.13 -5.46
N GLN A 149 -14.65 -3.13 -4.82
CA GLN A 149 -15.27 -4.44 -4.62
C GLN A 149 -16.63 -4.32 -3.91
N ARG A 150 -16.71 -3.48 -2.87
CA ARG A 150 -17.96 -3.25 -2.14
C ARG A 150 -19.01 -2.52 -2.97
N ALA A 151 -18.61 -1.49 -3.70
CA ALA A 151 -19.53 -0.73 -4.56
C ALA A 151 -20.15 -1.61 -5.67
N LEU A 152 -19.36 -2.52 -6.25
CA LEU A 152 -19.80 -3.36 -7.37
C LEU A 152 -20.57 -4.61 -6.95
N ARG A 153 -20.30 -5.17 -5.76
CA ARG A 153 -20.83 -6.48 -5.34
C ARG A 153 -22.36 -6.57 -5.35
N PRO A 154 -23.15 -5.57 -4.87
CA PRO A 154 -24.61 -5.63 -4.89
C PRO A 154 -25.20 -5.70 -6.30
N HIS A 155 -24.49 -5.20 -7.31
CA HIS A 155 -25.00 -5.08 -8.66
C HIS A 155 -24.47 -6.17 -9.61
N LEU A 156 -23.21 -6.60 -9.41
CA LEU A 156 -22.51 -7.50 -10.34
C LEU A 156 -22.14 -8.86 -9.73
N GLY A 157 -22.38 -9.05 -8.42
CA GLY A 157 -21.98 -10.25 -7.70
C GLY A 157 -20.48 -10.31 -7.35
N THR A 158 -20.10 -11.31 -6.56
CA THR A 158 -18.77 -11.40 -5.95
C THR A 158 -17.63 -11.56 -6.96
N ALA A 159 -17.83 -12.34 -8.01
CA ALA A 159 -16.79 -12.62 -9.01
C ALA A 159 -16.42 -11.34 -9.79
N ALA A 160 -17.40 -10.69 -10.42
CA ALA A 160 -17.18 -9.46 -11.17
C ALA A 160 -16.69 -8.31 -10.27
N ALA A 161 -17.18 -8.20 -9.03
CA ALA A 161 -16.66 -7.22 -8.08
C ALA A 161 -15.18 -7.46 -7.71
N THR A 162 -14.75 -8.72 -7.64
CA THR A 162 -13.34 -9.08 -7.40
C THR A 162 -12.47 -8.74 -8.61
N VAL A 163 -12.98 -8.96 -9.83
CA VAL A 163 -12.31 -8.48 -11.05
C VAL A 163 -12.18 -6.96 -11.02
N GLY A 164 -13.23 -6.24 -10.63
CA GLY A 164 -13.20 -4.79 -10.46
C GLY A 164 -12.11 -4.32 -9.49
N LEU A 165 -11.96 -4.99 -8.33
CA LEU A 165 -10.85 -4.74 -7.40
C LEU A 165 -9.50 -4.90 -8.09
N VAL A 166 -9.28 -6.04 -8.74
CA VAL A 166 -8.00 -6.37 -9.40
C VAL A 166 -7.65 -5.32 -10.43
N VAL A 167 -8.60 -4.99 -11.32
CA VAL A 167 -8.37 -4.03 -12.40
C VAL A 167 -8.10 -2.64 -11.84
N VAL A 168 -8.95 -2.11 -10.96
CA VAL A 168 -8.81 -0.73 -10.48
C VAL A 168 -7.59 -0.57 -9.57
N ALA A 169 -7.29 -1.53 -8.69
CA ALA A 169 -6.10 -1.48 -7.85
C ALA A 169 -4.82 -1.52 -8.69
N SER A 170 -4.77 -2.39 -9.71
CA SER A 170 -3.60 -2.53 -10.59
C SER A 170 -3.36 -1.30 -11.46
N LEU A 171 -4.43 -0.73 -12.04
CA LEU A 171 -4.34 0.52 -12.79
C LEU A 171 -4.00 1.70 -11.89
N GLY A 172 -4.58 1.77 -10.68
CA GLY A 172 -4.25 2.79 -9.69
C GLY A 172 -2.78 2.76 -9.29
N PHE A 173 -2.24 1.56 -9.05
CA PHE A 173 -0.82 1.34 -8.76
C PHE A 173 0.08 1.76 -9.93
N GLY A 174 -0.24 1.36 -11.16
CA GLY A 174 0.51 1.76 -12.34
C GLY A 174 0.47 3.27 -12.57
N LEU A 175 -0.73 3.87 -12.57
CA LEU A 175 -0.93 5.30 -12.81
C LEU A 175 -0.31 6.16 -11.71
N TYR A 176 -0.29 5.71 -10.46
CA TYR A 176 0.43 6.40 -9.38
C TYR A 176 1.88 6.72 -9.77
N HIS A 177 2.55 5.82 -10.51
CA HIS A 177 3.95 6.00 -10.87
C HIS A 177 4.22 7.12 -11.88
N VAL A 178 3.20 7.70 -12.51
CA VAL A 178 3.40 8.95 -13.29
C VAL A 178 3.89 10.11 -12.42
N ALA A 179 3.61 10.05 -11.12
CA ALA A 179 4.06 11.04 -10.15
C ALA A 179 5.53 10.87 -9.75
N HIS A 180 6.20 9.82 -10.21
CA HIS A 180 7.59 9.55 -9.87
C HIS A 180 8.59 10.20 -10.84
N SER A 181 9.87 10.21 -10.45
CA SER A 181 10.96 10.49 -11.38
C SER A 181 11.23 9.32 -12.35
N PRO A 182 11.87 9.56 -13.51
CA PRO A 182 12.28 8.48 -14.41
C PRO A 182 13.16 7.44 -13.70
N PRO A 183 13.09 6.15 -14.11
CA PRO A 183 12.32 5.61 -15.23
C PRO A 183 10.85 5.30 -14.90
N PHE A 184 10.40 5.54 -13.67
CA PHE A 184 9.11 5.09 -13.16
C PHE A 184 7.91 5.79 -13.81
N ASN A 185 8.06 7.06 -14.20
CA ASN A 185 6.99 7.82 -14.86
C ASN A 185 6.86 7.61 -16.37
N THR A 186 7.64 6.70 -16.96
CA THR A 186 7.53 6.44 -18.39
C THR A 186 6.29 5.59 -18.69
N PRO A 187 5.57 5.80 -19.83
CA PRO A 187 4.38 5.03 -20.16
C PRO A 187 4.63 3.50 -20.20
N ARG A 188 5.80 3.09 -20.67
CA ARG A 188 6.22 1.68 -20.68
C ARG A 188 6.33 1.11 -19.27
N MET A 189 6.93 1.85 -18.34
CA MET A 189 7.08 1.42 -16.96
C MET A 189 5.73 1.40 -16.24
N VAL A 190 4.89 2.42 -16.44
CA VAL A 190 3.51 2.47 -15.91
C VAL A 190 2.67 1.25 -16.38
N ALA A 191 2.77 0.88 -17.64
CA ALA A 191 2.10 -0.31 -18.17
C ALA A 191 2.66 -1.62 -17.54
N LEU A 192 3.99 -1.74 -17.43
CA LEU A 192 4.62 -2.89 -16.77
C LEU A 192 4.20 -2.99 -15.30
N LEU A 193 4.19 -1.87 -14.59
CA LEU A 193 3.78 -1.81 -13.19
C LEU A 193 2.29 -2.14 -13.04
N SER A 194 1.44 -1.75 -13.99
CA SER A 194 0.04 -2.20 -13.99
C SER A 194 -0.06 -3.74 -14.05
N VAL A 195 0.79 -4.41 -14.84
CA VAL A 195 0.86 -5.88 -14.89
C VAL A 195 1.38 -6.46 -13.56
N ILE A 196 2.42 -5.87 -12.97
CA ILE A 196 2.89 -6.25 -11.62
C ILE A 196 1.80 -6.05 -10.57
N GLY A 197 0.98 -5.02 -10.75
CA GLY A 197 -0.20 -4.74 -9.94
C GLY A 197 -1.21 -5.89 -9.99
N VAL A 198 -1.40 -6.54 -11.15
CA VAL A 198 -2.26 -7.71 -11.28
C VAL A 198 -1.71 -8.87 -10.45
N LEU A 199 -0.41 -9.16 -10.53
CA LEU A 199 0.22 -10.22 -9.73
C LEU A 199 0.06 -9.97 -8.23
N THR A 200 0.29 -8.73 -7.79
CA THR A 200 0.09 -8.31 -6.40
C THR A 200 -1.39 -8.45 -5.98
N SER A 201 -2.32 -8.09 -6.88
CA SER A 201 -3.76 -8.24 -6.64
C SER A 201 -4.17 -9.71 -6.46
N LEU A 202 -3.58 -10.64 -7.20
CA LEU A 202 -3.83 -12.08 -7.01
C LEU A 202 -3.42 -12.52 -5.60
N VAL A 203 -2.23 -12.11 -5.14
CA VAL A 203 -1.78 -12.39 -3.77
C VAL A 203 -2.72 -11.77 -2.75
N PHE A 204 -3.16 -10.52 -2.95
CA PHE A 204 -4.12 -9.86 -2.06
C PHE A 204 -5.46 -10.59 -2.00
N VAL A 205 -6.03 -10.98 -3.15
CA VAL A 205 -7.33 -11.65 -3.22
C VAL A 205 -7.28 -13.05 -2.63
N VAL A 206 -6.20 -13.80 -2.85
CA VAL A 206 -6.02 -15.18 -2.34
C VAL A 206 -5.69 -15.15 -0.85
N SER A 207 -4.69 -14.37 -0.45
CA SER A 207 -4.25 -14.31 0.94
C SER A 207 -5.28 -13.61 1.82
N ARG A 208 -5.98 -12.59 1.28
CA ARG A 208 -6.81 -11.66 2.04
C ARG A 208 -6.06 -11.03 3.21
N ASP A 209 -4.77 -10.75 3.00
CA ASP A 209 -3.86 -10.29 4.05
C ASP A 209 -2.92 -9.18 3.56
N LEU A 210 -3.01 -8.02 4.21
CA LEU A 210 -2.23 -6.81 3.96
C LEU A 210 -0.74 -7.07 4.11
N TYR A 211 -0.31 -7.72 5.19
CA TYR A 211 1.11 -7.91 5.48
C TYR A 211 1.73 -8.94 4.54
N ALA A 212 1.00 -10.03 4.22
CA ALA A 212 1.46 -10.99 3.21
C ALA A 212 1.60 -10.32 1.83
N THR A 213 0.60 -9.51 1.43
CA THR A 213 0.64 -8.77 0.17
C THR A 213 1.79 -7.77 0.14
N LEU A 214 2.00 -7.03 1.22
CA LEU A 214 3.12 -6.10 1.38
C LEU A 214 4.46 -6.78 1.18
N VAL A 215 4.70 -7.90 1.88
CA VAL A 215 5.99 -8.61 1.78
C VAL A 215 6.21 -9.12 0.35
N PHE A 216 5.19 -9.75 -0.26
CA PHE A 216 5.28 -10.21 -1.64
C PHE A 216 5.57 -9.07 -2.61
N HIS A 217 4.81 -7.98 -2.51
CA HIS A 217 4.94 -6.81 -3.35
C HIS A 217 6.33 -6.17 -3.22
N ASN A 218 6.84 -6.08 -2.00
CA ASN A 218 8.15 -5.50 -1.73
C ASN A 218 9.27 -6.28 -2.43
N PHE A 219 9.21 -7.61 -2.50
CA PHE A 219 10.18 -8.41 -3.27
C PHE A 219 10.17 -8.09 -4.77
N LEU A 220 8.99 -7.84 -5.35
CA LEU A 220 8.89 -7.40 -6.75
C LEU A 220 9.51 -6.01 -6.92
N ALA A 221 9.26 -5.10 -5.98
CA ALA A 221 9.82 -3.75 -5.98
C ALA A 221 11.35 -3.74 -5.85
N VAL A 222 11.94 -4.61 -5.02
CA VAL A 222 13.40 -4.76 -4.88
C VAL A 222 14.06 -5.03 -6.23
N THR A 223 13.44 -5.85 -7.08
CA THR A 223 13.94 -6.13 -8.44
C THR A 223 13.96 -4.87 -9.29
N GLY A 224 12.87 -4.09 -9.26
CA GLY A 224 12.77 -2.83 -10.01
C GLY A 224 13.83 -1.81 -9.57
N VAL A 225 13.96 -1.61 -8.26
CA VAL A 225 14.91 -0.64 -7.69
C VAL A 225 16.36 -1.05 -7.93
N THR A 226 16.72 -2.32 -7.70
CA THR A 226 18.10 -2.78 -7.95
C THR A 226 18.49 -2.66 -9.42
N ARG A 227 17.55 -2.89 -10.36
CA ARG A 227 17.80 -2.67 -11.81
C ARG A 227 17.98 -1.20 -12.15
N ALA A 228 17.20 -0.32 -11.52
CA ALA A 228 17.36 1.13 -11.67
C ALA A 228 18.73 1.58 -11.14
N LEU A 229 19.16 1.08 -9.98
CA LEU A 229 20.48 1.35 -9.40
C LEU A 229 21.63 0.89 -10.31
N VAL A 230 21.51 -0.30 -10.93
CA VAL A 230 22.51 -0.75 -11.91
C VAL A 230 22.57 0.17 -13.12
N THR A 231 21.41 0.52 -13.68
CA THR A 231 21.34 1.45 -14.83
C THR A 231 21.96 2.81 -14.50
N ALA A 232 21.81 3.27 -13.25
CA ALA A 232 22.39 4.52 -12.77
C ALA A 232 23.89 4.41 -12.38
N GLY A 233 24.47 3.21 -12.33
CA GLY A 233 25.83 3.01 -11.84
C GLY A 233 25.98 3.12 -10.31
N GLU A 234 24.87 3.11 -9.57
CA GLU A 234 24.80 3.43 -8.13
C GLU A 234 24.65 2.20 -7.23
N LEU A 235 24.64 0.98 -7.79
CA LEU A 235 24.45 -0.24 -7.01
C LEU A 235 25.52 -0.44 -5.91
N SER A 236 26.75 0.00 -6.16
CA SER A 236 27.85 -0.10 -5.20
C SER A 236 27.59 0.68 -3.91
N SER A 237 26.82 1.78 -3.96
CA SER A 237 26.44 2.56 -2.78
C SER A 237 25.57 1.77 -1.79
N PHE A 238 24.98 0.65 -2.22
CA PHE A 238 24.14 -0.22 -1.40
C PHE A 238 24.90 -1.38 -0.75
N THR A 239 26.21 -1.49 -0.97
CA THR A 239 27.04 -2.60 -0.42
C THR A 239 27.40 -2.44 1.06
N VAL A 240 27.14 -1.26 1.63
CA VAL A 240 27.27 -0.99 3.07
C VAL A 240 25.90 -0.76 3.67
N LEU A 241 25.70 -1.10 4.94
CA LEU A 241 24.43 -0.86 5.63
C LEU A 241 24.09 0.65 5.61
N LEU A 242 22.88 1.02 5.20
CA LEU A 242 22.45 2.41 5.08
C LEU A 242 21.42 2.75 6.19
N PRO A 243 21.84 3.27 7.37
CA PRO A 243 20.96 3.38 8.54
C PRO A 243 19.68 4.17 8.30
N THR A 244 19.73 5.20 7.46
CA THR A 244 18.57 6.01 7.10
C THR A 244 17.45 5.19 6.45
N LEU A 245 17.80 4.24 5.55
CA LEU A 245 16.81 3.38 4.89
C LEU A 245 16.14 2.43 5.88
N TRP A 246 16.94 1.87 6.80
CA TRP A 246 16.42 0.99 7.84
C TRP A 246 15.54 1.73 8.85
N LEU A 247 15.95 2.93 9.26
CA LEU A 247 15.17 3.75 10.18
C LEU A 247 13.79 4.08 9.60
N THR A 248 13.72 4.53 8.34
CA THR A 248 12.44 4.83 7.69
C THR A 248 11.58 3.59 7.45
N ALA A 249 12.19 2.44 7.12
CA ALA A 249 11.50 1.16 7.02
C ALA A 249 10.86 0.75 8.37
N LEU A 250 11.62 0.84 9.46
CA LEU A 250 11.14 0.51 10.81
C LEU A 250 10.02 1.45 11.27
N VAL A 251 10.18 2.76 11.05
CA VAL A 251 9.15 3.77 11.33
C VAL A 251 7.87 3.48 10.52
N THR A 252 8.01 3.11 9.25
CA THR A 252 6.86 2.77 8.40
C THR A 252 6.13 1.54 8.93
N LEU A 253 6.86 0.48 9.29
CA LEU A 253 6.25 -0.74 9.84
C LEU A 253 5.54 -0.46 11.17
N ALA A 254 6.16 0.33 12.06
CA ALA A 254 5.56 0.74 13.32
C ALA A 254 4.28 1.57 13.08
N ALA A 255 4.30 2.52 12.14
CA ALA A 255 3.15 3.33 11.79
C ALA A 255 2.01 2.50 11.18
N LEU A 256 2.34 1.53 10.30
CA LEU A 256 1.38 0.60 9.72
C LEU A 256 0.68 -0.23 10.80
N VAL A 257 1.45 -0.85 11.70
CA VAL A 257 0.90 -1.68 12.78
C VAL A 257 0.06 -0.84 13.74
N ALA A 258 0.53 0.34 14.11
CA ALA A 258 -0.22 1.26 14.97
C ALA A 258 -1.55 1.68 14.30
N ALA A 259 -1.52 2.03 13.01
CA ALA A 259 -2.72 2.41 12.26
C ALA A 259 -3.71 1.24 12.08
N ASP A 260 -3.24 0.02 11.79
CA ASP A 260 -4.07 -1.20 11.77
C ASP A 260 -4.77 -1.39 13.13
N VAL A 261 -4.01 -1.40 14.22
CA VAL A 261 -4.59 -1.61 15.56
C VAL A 261 -5.59 -0.51 15.92
N VAL A 262 -5.22 0.77 15.74
CA VAL A 262 -6.01 1.91 16.21
C VAL A 262 -7.21 2.20 15.31
N PHE A 263 -7.04 2.21 13.99
CA PHE A 263 -8.07 2.64 13.06
C PHE A 263 -8.86 1.51 12.41
N VAL A 264 -8.35 0.27 12.45
CA VAL A 264 -9.05 -0.87 11.84
C VAL A 264 -9.61 -1.78 12.92
N ARG A 265 -8.75 -2.37 13.76
CA ARG A 265 -9.18 -3.41 14.71
C ARG A 265 -9.98 -2.87 15.89
N ARG A 266 -9.55 -1.76 16.49
CA ARG A 266 -10.27 -1.15 17.63
C ARG A 266 -11.65 -0.61 17.24
N LEU A 267 -11.77 0.03 16.08
CA LEU A 267 -13.06 0.56 15.59
C LEU A 267 -14.06 -0.58 15.35
N HIS A 268 -13.62 -1.69 14.73
CA HIS A 268 -14.49 -2.83 14.48
C HIS A 268 -14.93 -3.57 15.75
N SER A 269 -14.11 -3.56 16.81
CA SER A 269 -14.46 -4.17 18.11
C SER A 269 -15.43 -3.34 18.94
N SER A 270 -15.66 -2.08 18.56
CA SER A 270 -16.50 -1.13 19.32
C SER A 270 -17.97 -1.13 18.88
N GLU A 271 -18.33 -1.86 17.82
CA GLU A 271 -19.72 -2.04 17.41
C GLU A 271 -20.40 -3.12 18.27
N PRO A 272 -21.53 -2.81 18.93
CA PRO A 272 -22.29 -3.83 19.65
C PRO A 272 -22.78 -4.90 18.68
N PRO A 273 -22.91 -6.17 19.12
CA PRO A 273 -23.48 -7.22 18.28
C PRO A 273 -24.85 -6.79 17.76
N ALA A 274 -25.06 -6.96 16.45
CA ALA A 274 -26.38 -6.76 15.87
C ALA A 274 -27.28 -7.91 16.35
N ASP A 275 -28.20 -7.59 17.27
CA ASP A 275 -29.30 -8.45 17.70
C ASP A 275 -30.30 -8.69 16.54
#